data_AF-A0A966S1K4-F1
#
_entry.id   AF-A0A966S1K4-F1
#
_cell.length_a   1.000
_cell.length_b   1.000
_cell.length_c   1.000
_cell.angle_alpha   90.00
_cell.angle_beta   90.00
_cell.angle_gamma   90.00
#
_symmetry.space_group_name_H-M   'P 1'
#
loop_
_entity.id
_entity.type
_entity.pdbx_description
1 polymer ?
#
loop_
_entity_poly.entity_id
_entity_poly.type
_entity_poly.pdbx_seq_one_letter_code
_entity_poly.pdbx_strand_id
1 'polypeptide(L)' 'MFKLRDVCIFIAGAAFFHMVSHILLPFYVELPYQFGCINLTNSLNNVVIVISAIVTAGLLWVSTKLKR' A
#
# COMPACT_ATOMS: atom_id res chain seq x y z
N MET A 1 -6.95 24.56 4.70
CA MET A 1 -6.06 24.31 3.55
C MET A 1 -5.30 23.02 3.81
N PHE A 2 -5.44 22.01 2.97
CA PHE A 2 -4.68 20.76 3.12
C PHE A 2 -3.20 21.06 2.86
N LYS A 3 -2.36 20.93 3.89
CA LYS A 3 -0.92 21.04 3.69
C LYS A 3 -0.43 19.79 2.96
N LEU A 4 0.53 19.95 2.06
CA LEU A 4 1.10 18.81 1.32
C LEU A 4 1.61 17.71 2.28
N ARG A 5 2.13 18.10 3.46
CA ARG A 5 2.51 17.18 4.53
C ARG A 5 1.36 16.26 4.94
N ASP A 6 0.19 16.83 5.20
CA ASP A 6 -0.96 16.08 5.69
C ASP A 6 -1.50 15.14 4.61
N VAL A 7 -1.41 15.55 3.34
CA VAL A 7 -1.70 14.69 2.18
C VAL A 7 -0.72 13.51 2.12
N CYS A 8 0.59 13.75 2.26
CA CYS A 8 1.58 12.68 2.27
C CYS A 8 1.34 11.68 3.40
N ILE A 9 1.02 12.15 4.61
CA ILE A 9 0.71 11.30 5.77
C ILE A 9 -0.55 10.47 5.50
N PHE A 10 -1.60 11.09 4.95
CA PHE A 10 -2.84 10.39 4.61
C PHE A 10 -2.61 9.28 3.58
N ILE A 11 -1.89 9.57 2.49
CA ILE A 11 -1.59 8.58 1.45
C ILE A 11 -0.66 7.49 1.99
N ALA A 12 0.30 7.82 2.86
CA ALA A 12 1.13 6.82 3.53
C ALA A 12 0.28 5.86 4.37
N GLY A 13 -0.71 6.38 5.11
CA GLY A 13 -1.67 5.55 5.84
C GLY A 13 -2.48 4.64 4.92
N ALA A 14 -2.98 5.16 3.79
CA ALA A 14 -3.71 4.36 2.80
C ALA A 14 -2.84 3.24 2.20
N ALA A 15 -1.59 3.55 1.83
CA ALA A 15 -0.64 2.56 1.31
C ALA A 15 -0.30 1.48 2.36
N PHE A 16 -0.17 1.86 3.64
CA PHE A 16 0.04 0.91 4.72
C PHE A 16 -1.16 -0.03 4.89
N PHE A 17 -2.39 0.49 4.90
CA PHE A 17 -3.59 -0.35 4.99
C PHE A 17 -3.72 -1.28 3.78
N HIS A 18 -3.37 -0.81 2.58
CA HIS A 18 -3.34 -1.63 1.37
C HIS A 18 -2.32 -2.78 1.48
N MET A 19 -1.14 -2.51 2.04
CA MET A 19 -0.16 -3.56 2.36
C MET A 19 -0.75 -4.59 3.32
N VAL A 20 -1.35 -4.13 4.42
CA VAL A 20 -1.96 -5.02 5.43
C VAL A 20 -3.08 -5.85 4.81
N SER A 21 -3.91 -5.29 3.94
CA SER A 21 -4.93 -6.08 3.25
C SER A 21 -4.34 -7.19 2.39
N HIS A 22 -3.22 -6.95 1.69
CA HIS A 22 -2.55 -7.99 0.89
C HIS A 22 -1.81 -9.04 1.73
N ILE A 23 -1.33 -8.68 2.93
CA ILE A 23 -0.80 -9.65 3.91
C ILE A 23 -1.93 -10.54 4.42
N LEU A 24 -3.09 -9.96 4.70
CA LEU A 24 -4.24 -10.67 5.24
C LEU A 24 -5.01 -11.47 4.17
N LEU A 25 -4.92 -11.07 2.89
CA LEU A 25 -5.71 -11.64 1.80
C LEU A 25 -5.65 -13.17 1.70
N PRO A 26 -4.47 -13.84 1.79
CA PRO A 26 -4.39 -15.30 1.66
C PRO A 26 -5.06 -16.08 2.80
N PHE A 27 -5.38 -15.42 3.93
CA PHE A 27 -6.13 -16.04 5.02
C PHE A 27 -7.64 -16.08 4.77
N TYR A 28 -8.13 -15.28 3.82
CA TYR A 28 -9.55 -15.17 3.50
C TYR A 28 -9.89 -15.72 2.11
N VAL A 29 -8.91 -15.79 1.21
CA VAL A 29 -9.09 -16.17 -0.19
C VAL A 29 -7.92 -17.01 -0.69
N GLU A 30 -8.19 -18.09 -1.41
CA GLU A 30 -7.16 -18.88 -2.09
C GLU A 30 -6.61 -18.13 -3.32
N LEU A 31 -5.28 -18.03 -3.41
CA LEU A 31 -4.58 -17.47 -4.57
C LEU A 31 -4.02 -18.60 -5.46
N PRO A 32 -4.09 -18.50 -6.80
CA PRO A 32 -4.43 -17.30 -7.57
C PRO A 32 -5.93 -17.00 -7.62
N TYR A 33 -6.28 -15.74 -7.39
CA TYR A 33 -7.67 -15.29 -7.47
C TYR A 33 -7.90 -14.46 -8.73
N GLN A 34 -8.92 -14.83 -9.51
CA GLN A 34 -9.27 -14.16 -10.75
C GLN A 34 -10.24 -13.00 -10.49
N PHE A 35 -9.73 -11.77 -10.54
CA PHE A 35 -10.53 -10.55 -10.50
C PHE A 35 -10.76 -10.04 -11.94
N GLY A 36 -11.85 -10.49 -12.57
CA GLY A 36 -12.20 -10.09 -13.93
C GLY A 36 -11.08 -10.42 -14.92
N CYS A 37 -10.40 -9.39 -15.45
CA CYS A 37 -9.30 -9.52 -16.41
C CYS A 37 -7.91 -9.69 -15.75
N ILE A 38 -7.80 -9.65 -14.42
CA ILE A 38 -6.53 -9.72 -13.69
C ILE A 38 -6.50 -10.99 -12.84
N ASN A 39 -5.44 -11.79 -12.98
CA ASN A 39 -5.14 -12.89 -12.07
C ASN A 39 -4.20 -12.42 -10.97
N LEU A 40 -4.72 -12.27 -9.76
CA LEU A 40 -3.92 -11.98 -8.58
C LEU A 40 -3.22 -13.27 -8.15
N THR A 41 -2.00 -13.46 -8.61
CA THR A 41 -1.14 -14.59 -8.23
C THR A 41 -0.43 -14.32 -6.90
N ASN A 42 0.08 -15.36 -6.25
CA ASN A 42 0.93 -15.21 -5.05
C ASN A 42 2.14 -14.30 -5.30
N SER A 43 2.76 -14.40 -6.47
CA SER A 43 3.89 -13.54 -6.86
C SER A 43 3.45 -12.08 -6.96
N LEU A 44 2.34 -11.81 -7.65
CA LEU A 44 1.81 -10.45 -7.79
C LEU A 44 1.39 -9.87 -6.43
N ASN A 45 0.73 -10.66 -5.57
CA ASN A 45 0.37 -10.25 -4.21
C ASN A 45 1.60 -9.82 -3.40
N ASN A 46 2.68 -10.62 -3.44
CA ASN A 46 3.93 -10.29 -2.76
C ASN A 46 4.60 -9.01 -3.31
N VAL A 47 4.55 -8.81 -4.64
CA VAL A 47 5.04 -7.57 -5.26
C VAL A 47 4.25 -6.36 -4.76
N VAL A 48 2.92 -6.46 -4.67
CA VAL A 48 2.10 -5.35 -4.14
C VAL A 48 2.48 -5.04 -2.68
N ILE A 49 2.67 -6.05 -1.83
CA ILE A 49 3.11 -5.86 -0.43
C ILE A 49 4.41 -5.06 -0.38
N VAL A 50 5.43 -5.47 -1.16
CA VAL A 50 6.74 -4.81 -1.17
C VAL A 50 6.64 -3.37 -1.67
N ILE A 51 5.90 -3.13 -2.76
CA ILE A 51 5.71 -1.79 -3.31
C ILE A 51 4.97 -0.89 -2.32
N SER A 52 3.89 -1.38 -1.70
CA SER A 52 3.14 -0.62 -0.69
C SER A 52 4.01 -0.27 0.52
N ALA A 53 4.91 -1.16 0.95
CA ALA A 53 5.87 -0.87 2.02
C ALA A 53 6.85 0.26 1.63
N ILE A 54 7.42 0.20 0.43
CA ILE A 54 8.34 1.24 -0.09
C ILE A 54 7.63 2.58 -0.20
N VAL A 55 6.41 2.60 -0.76
CA VAL A 55 5.60 3.82 -0.89
C VAL A 55 5.26 4.41 0.47
N THR A 56 4.84 3.58 1.43
CA THR A 56 4.55 4.00 2.80
C THR A 56 5.78 4.67 3.43
N ALA A 57 6.94 3.99 3.41
CA ALA A 57 8.17 4.52 3.99
C ALA A 57 8.63 5.81 3.28
N GLY A 58 8.57 5.84 1.95
CA GLY A 58 8.94 7.01 1.15
C GLY A 58 8.06 8.22 1.43
N LEU A 59 6.74 8.04 1.52
CA LEU A 59 5.81 9.13 1.82
C LEU A 59 5.97 9.65 3.25
N LEU A 60 6.17 8.76 4.24
CA LEU A 60 6.47 9.17 5.61
C LEU A 60 7.77 9.96 5.66
N TRP A 61 8.83 9.48 4.99
CA TRP A 61 10.10 10.21 4.90
C TRP A 61 9.89 11.59 4.29
N VAL A 62 9.22 11.69 3.14
CA VAL A 62 8.94 12.98 2.48
C VAL A 62 8.17 13.90 3.41
N SER A 63 7.19 13.39 4.16
CA SER A 63 6.42 14.18 5.12
C SER A 63 7.30 14.82 6.20
N THR A 64 8.40 14.18 6.62
CA THR A 64 9.35 14.75 7.59
C THR A 64 10.13 15.95 7.06
N LYS A 65 10.25 16.08 5.73
CA LYS A 65 10.97 17.17 5.06
C LYS A 65 10.06 18.36 4.73
N LEU A 66 8.74 18.21 4.83
CA LEU A 66 7.78 19.26 4.52
C LEU A 66 7.54 20.18 5.73
N LYS A 67 7.45 21.50 5.47
CA LYS A 67 7.23 22.51 6.50
C LYS A 67 5.87 22.31 7.19
N ARG A 68 5.83 22.64 8.49
CA ARG A 68 4.70 22.32 9.35
C ARG A 68 3.42 23.10 9.06
#